data_AF-A0A1L9T7S1-F1
#
_entry.id   AF-A0A1L9T7S1-F1
#
_cell.length_a   1.000
_cell.length_b   1.000
_cell.length_c   1.000
_cell.angle_alpha   90.00
_cell.angle_beta   90.00
_cell.angle_gamma   90.00
#
_symmetry.space_group_name_H-M   'P 1'
#
loop_
_entity.id
_entity.type
_entity.pdbx_description
1 polymer ?
#
loop_
_entity_poly.entity_id
_entity_poly.type
_entity_poly.pdbx_seq_one_letter_code
_entity_poly.pdbx_strand_id
1 'polypeptide(L)'
;MGASGGPKMAELVQTALKQCPDTKVVLGGYSQGAMVVHNADKKLESGQVVGAVTFGDPFKAQKPSNIDQFKTFCASGDPVCLDGGNFMAHLSYGSNAKEAAQFLAQAAGF
;
A
#
# COMPACT_ATOMS: atom_id res chain seq x y z
N MET A 1 11.02 11.42 -3.32
CA MET A 1 10.77 10.28 -4.25
C MET A 1 9.31 9.83 -4.11
N GLY A 2 8.66 9.33 -5.16
CA GLY A 2 7.24 8.92 -5.15
C GLY A 2 6.20 10.06 -5.23
N ALA A 3 6.64 11.32 -5.26
CA ALA A 3 5.78 12.49 -5.09
C ALA A 3 4.80 12.74 -6.25
N SER A 4 5.16 12.42 -7.50
CA SER A 4 4.24 12.49 -8.64
C SER A 4 3.28 11.30 -8.70
N GLY A 5 3.71 10.13 -8.21
CA GLY A 5 2.91 8.91 -8.23
C GLY A 5 1.71 8.97 -7.29
N GLY A 6 1.87 9.52 -6.08
CA GLY A 6 0.80 9.59 -5.08
C GLY A 6 -0.47 10.31 -5.59
N PRO A 7 -0.35 11.56 -6.09
CA PRO A 7 -1.46 12.27 -6.70
C PRO A 7 -2.10 11.51 -7.87
N LYS A 8 -1.31 10.85 -8.71
CA LYS A 8 -1.85 10.06 -9.83
C LYS A 8 -2.61 8.83 -9.34
N MET A 9 -2.10 8.13 -8.32
CA MET A 9 -2.81 7.00 -7.71
C MET A 9 -4.14 7.44 -7.10
N ALA A 10 -4.19 8.57 -6.37
CA ALA A 10 -5.44 9.10 -5.84
C ALA A 10 -6.45 9.47 -6.95
N GLU A 11 -5.98 10.08 -8.05
CA GLU A 11 -6.82 10.36 -9.23
C GLU A 11 -7.40 9.07 -9.85
N LEU A 12 -6.61 8.00 -9.92
CA LEU A 12 -7.06 6.70 -10.42
C LEU A 12 -8.11 6.07 -9.49
N VAL A 13 -7.95 6.18 -8.17
CA VAL A 13 -8.97 5.75 -7.19
C VAL A 13 -10.28 6.50 -7.42
N GLN A 14 -10.22 7.83 -7.50
CA GLN A 14 -11.41 8.66 -7.74
C GLN A 14 -12.06 8.35 -9.10
N THR A 15 -11.27 8.03 -10.12
CA THR A 15 -11.77 7.60 -11.42
C THR A 15 -12.51 6.26 -11.32
N ALA A 16 -11.93 5.27 -10.62
CA ALA A 16 -12.56 3.98 -10.40
C ALA A 16 -13.90 4.12 -9.67
N LEU A 17 -13.97 4.94 -8.62
CA LEU A 17 -15.19 5.20 -7.87
C LEU A 17 -16.25 5.95 -8.68
N LYS A 18 -15.85 6.84 -9.60
CA LYS A 18 -16.79 7.48 -10.54
C LYS A 18 -17.37 6.49 -11.55
N GLN A 19 -16.55 5.56 -12.04
CA GLN A 19 -16.97 4.56 -13.01
C GLN A 19 -17.82 3.45 -12.39
N CYS A 20 -17.49 3.07 -11.15
CA CYS A 20 -18.14 1.98 -10.42
C CYS A 20 -18.39 2.41 -8.95
N PRO A 21 -19.48 3.14 -8.67
CA PRO A 21 -19.73 3.72 -7.33
C PRO A 21 -19.75 2.71 -6.17
N ASP A 22 -20.17 1.47 -6.44
CA ASP A 22 -20.27 0.41 -5.43
C ASP A 22 -18.99 -0.45 -5.31
N THR A 23 -17.98 -0.20 -6.16
CA THR A 23 -16.76 -1.01 -6.16
C THR A 23 -15.95 -0.82 -4.88
N LYS A 24 -15.26 -1.88 -4.45
CA LYS A 24 -14.32 -1.80 -3.32
C LYS A 24 -12.91 -1.66 -3.86
N VAL A 25 -12.28 -0.52 -3.58
CA VAL A 25 -10.92 -0.24 -4.05
C VAL A 25 -9.91 -0.65 -2.97
N VAL A 26 -8.92 -1.44 -3.36
CA VAL A 26 -7.76 -1.79 -2.54
C VAL A 26 -6.47 -1.30 -3.20
N LEU A 27 -5.45 -0.99 -2.40
CA LEU A 27 -4.16 -0.53 -2.91
C LEU A 27 -3.01 -1.48 -2.55
N GLY A 28 -1.97 -1.47 -3.37
CA GLY A 28 -0.73 -2.21 -3.17
C GLY A 28 0.47 -1.37 -3.56
N GLY A 29 1.56 -1.44 -2.80
CA GLY A 29 2.80 -0.73 -3.10
C GLY A 29 4.06 -1.49 -2.69
N TYR A 30 5.06 -1.57 -3.57
CA TYR A 30 6.34 -2.21 -3.28
C TYR A 30 7.48 -1.19 -3.37
N SER A 31 8.36 -1.15 -2.37
CA SER A 31 9.53 -0.26 -2.33
C SER A 31 9.12 1.20 -2.54
N GLN A 32 9.60 1.88 -3.59
CA GLN A 32 9.14 3.23 -3.93
C GLN A 32 7.62 3.32 -4.17
N GLY A 33 6.99 2.25 -4.65
CA GLY A 33 5.53 2.16 -4.79
C GLY A 33 4.79 2.19 -3.45
N ALA A 34 5.40 1.75 -2.35
CA ALA A 34 4.83 1.94 -1.03
C ALA A 34 4.74 3.43 -0.67
N MET A 35 5.79 4.21 -0.98
CA MET A 35 5.76 5.67 -0.82
C MET A 35 4.65 6.32 -1.67
N VAL A 36 4.32 5.74 -2.82
CA VAL A 36 3.20 6.20 -3.66
C VAL A 36 1.87 6.01 -2.94
N VAL A 37 1.64 4.87 -2.29
CA VAL A 37 0.44 4.61 -1.47
C VAL A 37 0.32 5.65 -0.34
N HIS A 38 1.39 5.90 0.42
CA HIS A 38 1.41 6.92 1.48
C HIS A 38 1.14 8.33 0.97
N ASN A 39 1.67 8.69 -0.20
CA ASN A 39 1.42 10.00 -0.78
C ASN A 39 0.02 10.13 -1.40
N ALA A 40 -0.57 9.03 -1.85
CA ALA A 40 -1.96 9.00 -2.32
C ALA A 40 -2.92 9.29 -1.17
N ASP A 41 -2.68 8.71 0.01
CA ASP A 41 -3.50 8.91 1.22
C ASP A 41 -3.75 10.38 1.56
N LYS A 42 -2.79 11.26 1.30
CA LYS A 42 -2.90 12.73 1.51
C LYS A 42 -3.99 13.41 0.68
N LYS A 43 -4.50 12.73 -0.35
CA LYS A 43 -5.55 13.21 -1.27
C LYS A 43 -6.78 12.32 -1.28
N LEU A 44 -6.76 11.22 -0.53
CA LEU A 44 -7.88 10.32 -0.37
C LEU A 44 -8.72 10.76 0.82
N GLU A 45 -10.00 10.47 0.76
CA GLU A 45 -10.94 10.59 1.87
C GLU A 45 -11.19 9.21 2.48
N SER A 46 -11.50 9.18 3.78
CA SER A 46 -11.86 7.93 4.46
C SER A 46 -13.01 7.23 3.73
N GLY A 47 -12.87 5.91 3.53
CA GLY A 47 -13.85 5.08 2.84
C GLY A 47 -13.65 4.96 1.32
N GLN A 48 -12.78 5.78 0.70
CA GLN A 48 -12.47 5.63 -0.74
C GLN A 48 -11.65 4.39 -1.05
N VAL A 49 -10.80 3.96 -0.11
CA VAL A 49 -9.99 2.74 -0.20
C VAL A 49 -10.29 1.89 1.02
N VAL A 50 -10.71 0.65 0.81
CA VAL A 50 -11.13 -0.25 1.91
C VAL A 50 -9.95 -0.94 2.58
N GLY A 51 -8.82 -1.06 1.88
CA GLY A 51 -7.59 -1.57 2.47
C GLY A 51 -6.36 -1.40 1.58
N ALA A 52 -5.19 -1.43 2.18
CA ALA A 52 -3.93 -1.32 1.46
C ALA A 52 -2.82 -2.20 2.06
N VAL A 53 -1.95 -2.70 1.18
CA VAL A 53 -0.75 -3.44 1.56
C VAL A 53 0.52 -2.80 1.01
N THR A 54 1.59 -2.80 1.78
CA THR A 54 2.91 -2.37 1.32
C THR A 54 3.99 -3.42 1.56
N PHE A 55 5.00 -3.45 0.71
CA PHE A 55 6.13 -4.39 0.78
C PHE A 55 7.45 -3.61 0.70
N GLY A 56 8.38 -3.86 1.61
CA GLY A 56 9.67 -3.16 1.63
C GLY A 56 9.49 -1.64 1.77
N ASP A 57 8.60 -1.22 2.67
CA ASP A 57 8.08 0.14 2.75
C ASP A 57 9.05 1.13 3.41
N PRO A 58 9.61 2.11 2.67
CA PRO A 58 10.50 3.13 3.25
C PRO A 58 9.80 4.01 4.29
N PHE A 59 8.47 4.10 4.23
CA PHE A 59 7.63 4.91 5.12
C PHE A 59 6.83 4.05 6.10
N LYS A 60 7.26 2.82 6.41
CA LYS A 60 6.54 1.90 7.31
C LYS A 60 6.09 2.52 8.65
N ALA A 61 6.83 3.51 9.16
CA ALA A 61 6.56 4.18 10.43
C ALA A 61 5.42 5.21 10.35
N GLN A 62 5.00 5.57 9.14
CA GLN A 62 3.92 6.52 8.87
C GLN A 62 2.69 5.72 8.48
N LYS A 63 1.75 5.49 9.40
CA LYS A 63 0.48 4.85 9.02
C LYS A 63 -0.35 5.83 8.17
N PRO A 64 -0.94 5.41 7.04
CA PRO A 64 -1.94 6.21 6.32
C PRO A 64 -3.11 6.58 7.23
N SER A 65 -3.61 7.81 7.08
CA SER A 65 -4.68 8.38 7.90
C SER A 65 -6.08 8.09 7.38
N ASN A 66 -6.25 7.89 6.07
CA ASN A 66 -7.54 7.66 5.43
C ASN A 66 -7.78 6.19 5.07
N ILE A 67 -6.83 5.30 5.39
CA ILE A 67 -6.91 3.86 5.14
C ILE A 67 -6.77 3.10 6.45
N ASP A 68 -7.90 2.66 7.02
CA ASP A 68 -7.92 1.97 8.31
C ASP A 68 -7.25 0.60 8.26
N GLN A 69 -7.59 -0.19 7.22
CA GLN A 69 -7.06 -1.53 6.98
C GLN A 69 -5.74 -1.42 6.21
N PHE A 70 -4.65 -1.21 6.95
CA PHE A 70 -3.31 -1.09 6.39
C PHE A 70 -2.37 -2.16 6.94
N LYS A 71 -1.66 -2.87 6.06
CA LYS A 71 -0.64 -3.85 6.45
C LYS A 71 0.65 -3.65 5.67
N THR A 72 1.77 -3.59 6.38
CA THR A 72 3.10 -3.49 5.76
C THR A 72 3.90 -4.77 6.01
N PHE A 73 4.58 -5.24 4.97
CA PHE A 73 5.49 -6.36 5.00
C PHE A 73 6.92 -5.84 4.89
N CYS A 74 7.72 -6.11 5.92
CA CYS A 74 9.11 -5.72 5.96
C CYS A 74 9.94 -6.92 6.44
N ALA A 75 10.74 -7.49 5.55
CA ALA A 75 11.55 -8.65 5.82
C ALA A 75 12.74 -8.28 6.71
N SER A 76 13.12 -9.19 7.62
CA SER A 76 14.29 -8.98 8.48
C SER A 76 15.55 -8.78 7.63
N GLY A 77 16.29 -7.70 7.92
CA GLY A 77 17.49 -7.34 7.19
C GLY A 77 17.26 -6.56 5.89
N ASP A 78 16.01 -6.29 5.50
CA ASP A 78 15.73 -5.38 4.37
C ASP A 78 16.24 -3.97 4.69
N PRO A 79 17.23 -3.44 3.93
CA PRO A 79 17.83 -2.13 4.18
C PRO A 79 16.88 -0.94 3.91
N VAL A 80 15.76 -1.16 3.24
CA VAL A 80 14.84 -0.08 2.82
C VAL A 80 13.88 0.29 3.94
N CYS A 81 13.34 -0.71 4.62
CA CYS A 81 12.34 -0.50 5.65
C CYS A 81 12.89 -0.76 7.06
N LEU A 82 13.98 -1.50 7.23
CA LEU A 82 14.70 -1.71 8.49
C LEU A 82 16.17 -1.28 8.35
N ASP A 83 16.88 -1.11 9.46
CA ASP A 83 18.33 -0.83 9.46
C ASP A 83 19.14 -2.12 9.17
N GLY A 84 18.89 -2.72 8.00
CA GLY A 84 19.55 -3.93 7.52
C GLY A 84 20.56 -3.67 6.39
N GLY A 85 21.12 -4.75 5.86
CA GLY A 85 22.03 -4.72 4.69
C GLY A 85 21.78 -5.87 3.70
N ASN A 86 20.70 -6.63 3.90
CA ASN A 86 20.36 -7.79 3.09
C ASN A 86 19.42 -7.39 1.96
N PHE A 87 19.97 -7.04 0.80
CA PHE A 87 19.17 -6.70 -0.37
C PHE A 87 18.30 -7.87 -0.86
N MET A 88 18.71 -9.12 -0.64
CA MET A 88 17.88 -10.27 -1.00
C MET A 88 16.60 -10.35 -0.16
N ALA A 89 16.61 -9.82 1.08
CA ALA A 89 15.40 -9.69 1.88
C ALA A 89 14.40 -8.73 1.21
N HIS A 90 14.88 -7.63 0.62
CA HIS A 90 14.03 -6.69 -0.12
C HIS A 90 13.35 -7.33 -1.36
N LEU A 91 13.97 -8.35 -1.95
CA LEU A 91 13.43 -9.06 -3.13
C LEU A 91 12.54 -10.27 -2.78
N SER A 92 12.35 -10.57 -1.48
CA SER A 92 11.76 -11.84 -1.02
C SER A 92 10.22 -11.83 -0.83
N TYR A 93 9.59 -10.69 -1.05
CA TYR A 93 8.17 -10.46 -0.70
C TYR A 93 7.15 -11.26 -1.51
N GLY A 94 7.56 -11.96 -2.58
CA GLY A 94 6.66 -12.85 -3.32
C GLY A 94 6.03 -13.93 -2.43
N SER A 95 6.74 -14.36 -1.39
CA SER A 95 6.23 -15.32 -0.40
C SER A 95 5.05 -14.79 0.43
N ASN A 96 4.91 -13.47 0.56
CA ASN A 96 3.83 -12.82 1.31
C ASN A 96 2.56 -12.58 0.48
N ALA A 97 2.59 -12.85 -0.84
CA ALA A 97 1.49 -12.51 -1.73
C ALA A 97 0.15 -13.13 -1.30
N LYS A 98 0.16 -14.39 -0.83
CA LYS A 98 -1.05 -15.07 -0.34
C LYS A 98 -1.65 -14.36 0.88
N GLU A 99 -0.82 -14.03 1.85
CA GLU A 99 -1.24 -13.36 3.08
C GLU A 99 -1.73 -11.93 2.81
N ALA A 100 -1.07 -11.21 1.91
CA ALA A 100 -1.47 -9.88 1.49
C ALA A 100 -2.83 -9.89 0.77
N ALA A 101 -3.04 -10.85 -0.14
CA ALA A 101 -4.32 -11.03 -0.83
C ALA A 101 -5.45 -11.37 0.15
N GLN A 102 -5.19 -12.24 1.13
CA GLN A 102 -6.17 -12.58 2.17
C GLN A 102 -6.55 -11.37 3.02
N PHE A 103 -5.57 -10.55 3.41
CA PHE A 103 -5.82 -9.31 4.15
C PHE A 103 -6.72 -8.34 3.36
N LEU A 104 -6.42 -8.13 2.07
CA LEU A 104 -7.22 -7.24 1.22
C LEU A 104 -8.62 -7.79 0.95
N ALA A 105 -8.77 -9.10 0.81
CA ALA A 105 -10.07 -9.75 0.65
C ALA A 105 -10.96 -9.51 1.89
N GLN A 106 -10.42 -9.71 3.08
CA GLN A 106 -11.12 -9.44 4.34
C GLN A 106 -11.50 -7.96 4.47
N ALA A 107 -10.58 -7.05 4.13
CA ALA A 107 -10.85 -5.61 4.13
C ALA A 107 -11.98 -5.21 3.15
N ALA A 108 -12.16 -5.96 2.06
CA ALA A 108 -13.24 -5.78 1.10
C ALA A 108 -14.54 -6.53 1.46
N GLY A 109 -14.56 -7.31 2.54
CA GLY A 109 -15.74 -8.03 3.03
C GLY A 109 -15.92 -9.44 2.45
N PHE A 110 -14.85 -10.07 1.96
CA PHE A 110 -14.83 -11.48 1.53
C PHE A 110 -14.32 -12.44 2.61
#